data_AF-A0A0P0FSG6-F1
#
_entry.id   AF-A0A0P0FSG6-F1
#
_cell.length_a   1.000
_cell.length_b   1.000
_cell.length_c   1.000
_cell.angle_alpha   90.00
_cell.angle_beta   90.00
_cell.angle_gamma   90.00
#
_symmetry.space_group_name_H-M   'P 1'
#
loop_
_entity.id
_entity.type
_entity.pdbx_description
1 polymer ?
#
loop_
_entity_poly.entity_id
_entity_poly.type
_entity_poly.pdbx_seq_one_letter_code
_entity_poly.pdbx_strand_id
1 'polypeptide(L)'
;MKRIAYFLLIAVVLVGCKSSKRLTATKVPEVTASEAAIPSYLASRLQLTIPGKGGSMSVGGTMKMKSRERVQISLLMPILRTELARIEVTPTEVLFVDRMNKRFVRATKNELKEILSKNVEFSQLEKLLTDASKPGGKTELSGKDLGIPKLEKAKVQLYDFSTKELSITPTEVTSRYRQVSLEELMKMLVALL
;
A
#
# COMPACT_ATOMS: atom_id res chain seq x y z
N MET A 1 6.30 50.08 14.50
CA MET A 1 6.76 49.99 13.09
C MET A 1 8.22 49.53 13.01
N LYS A 2 8.50 48.23 13.22
CA LYS A 2 9.84 47.64 12.94
C LYS A 2 9.73 46.16 12.52
N ARG A 3 8.62 45.79 11.86
CA ARG A 3 8.38 44.45 11.32
C ARG A 3 8.64 44.34 9.81
N ILE A 4 9.32 45.33 9.23
CA ILE A 4 9.59 45.43 7.78
C ILE A 4 11.08 45.17 7.44
N ALA A 5 11.95 44.99 8.45
CA ALA A 5 13.38 44.76 8.23
C ALA A 5 13.78 43.32 7.86
N TYR A 6 12.86 42.34 7.91
CA TYR A 6 13.16 40.95 7.54
C TYR A 6 13.06 40.65 6.04
N PHE A 7 12.67 41.63 5.22
CA PHE A 7 12.75 41.55 3.75
C PHE A 7 14.18 41.74 3.20
N LEU A 8 15.18 41.96 4.06
CA LEU A 8 16.61 42.15 3.71
C LEU A 8 17.48 40.90 3.96
N LEU A 9 16.92 39.68 3.84
CA LEU A 9 17.70 38.44 3.93
C LEU A 9 17.57 37.53 2.69
N ILE A 10 16.98 38.05 1.60
CA ILE A 10 16.76 37.31 0.33
C ILE A 10 17.70 37.77 -0.80
N ALA A 11 18.59 38.73 -0.60
CA ALA A 11 19.53 39.14 -1.64
C ALA A 11 20.95 39.25 -1.09
N VAL A 12 21.91 38.68 -1.84
CA VAL A 12 23.36 38.63 -1.58
C VAL A 12 23.71 37.53 -0.55
N VAL A 13 24.16 36.33 -0.94
CA VAL A 13 25.44 36.07 -1.62
C VAL A 13 25.29 34.87 -2.59
N LEU A 14 25.26 35.16 -3.89
CA LEU A 14 25.76 34.28 -4.94
C LEU A 14 27.22 34.65 -5.23
N VAL A 15 27.95 33.70 -5.81
CA VAL A 15 29.38 33.72 -6.23
C VAL A 15 30.34 33.33 -5.10
N GLY A 16 31.08 32.23 -5.09
CA GLY A 16 31.42 31.24 -6.11
C GLY A 16 32.94 30.96 -6.03
N CYS A 17 33.36 29.77 -5.59
CA CYS A 17 34.76 29.31 -5.71
C CYS A 17 34.86 27.82 -6.12
N LYS A 18 35.06 27.65 -7.43
CA LYS A 18 35.93 26.72 -8.18
C LYS A 18 36.72 25.63 -7.42
N SER A 19 36.47 24.38 -7.82
CA SER A 19 37.40 23.25 -8.11
C SER A 19 38.47 22.80 -7.10
N SER A 20 38.36 21.54 -6.65
CA SER A 20 39.51 20.61 -6.62
C SER A 20 39.05 19.14 -6.70
N LYS A 21 39.61 18.40 -7.67
CA LYS A 21 39.43 16.96 -7.83
C LYS A 21 40.26 16.23 -6.77
N ARG A 22 39.68 15.24 -6.09
CA ARG A 22 40.40 14.03 -5.67
C ARG A 22 39.44 12.84 -5.66
N LEU A 23 39.62 11.99 -6.66
CA LEU A 23 39.15 10.61 -6.67
C LEU A 23 39.98 9.86 -5.63
N THR A 24 39.32 9.23 -4.67
CA THR A 24 39.90 8.10 -3.96
C THR A 24 38.86 7.00 -3.96
N ALA A 25 39.17 5.95 -4.72
CA ALA A 25 38.38 4.75 -4.84
C ALA A 25 38.31 4.05 -3.48
N THR A 26 37.14 4.10 -2.83
CA THR A 26 36.79 3.13 -1.81
C THR A 26 35.95 2.07 -2.51
N LYS A 27 36.58 0.90 -2.69
CA LYS A 27 36.00 -0.37 -3.14
C LYS A 27 34.51 -0.47 -2.80
N VAL A 28 33.69 -0.35 -3.84
CA VAL A 28 32.35 -0.95 -3.89
C VAL A 28 32.57 -2.46 -3.76
N PRO A 29 31.94 -3.17 -2.81
CA PRO A 29 31.73 -4.58 -2.97
C PRO A 29 30.75 -4.72 -4.13
N GLU A 30 31.30 -5.12 -5.26
CA GLU A 30 30.59 -5.70 -6.38
C GLU A 30 29.73 -6.86 -5.86
N VAL A 31 28.47 -6.56 -5.54
CA VAL A 31 27.41 -7.56 -5.47
C VAL A 31 26.67 -7.45 -6.78
N THR A 32 27.13 -8.29 -7.71
CA THR A 32 26.35 -8.98 -8.72
C THR A 32 24.88 -8.54 -8.85
N ALA A 33 24.50 -8.16 -10.07
CA ALA A 33 23.12 -7.96 -10.48
C ALA A 33 22.21 -9.07 -9.94
N SER A 34 21.38 -8.74 -8.96
CA SER A 34 20.58 -9.67 -8.17
C SER A 34 19.29 -8.96 -7.80
N GLU A 35 18.15 -9.65 -7.96
CA GLU A 35 16.78 -9.26 -7.62
C GLU A 35 16.60 -7.85 -7.02
N ALA A 36 15.93 -6.97 -7.78
CA ALA A 36 15.63 -5.60 -7.38
C ALA A 36 15.22 -5.52 -5.89
N ALA A 37 16.07 -4.88 -5.08
CA ALA A 37 15.92 -4.82 -3.63
C ALA A 37 14.54 -4.25 -3.24
N ILE A 38 13.80 -5.00 -2.42
CA ILE A 38 12.54 -4.53 -1.83
C ILE A 38 12.86 -3.38 -0.87
N PRO A 39 12.24 -2.20 -1.01
CA PRO A 39 12.49 -1.07 -0.12
C PRO A 39 12.01 -1.39 1.30
N SER A 40 12.68 -0.86 2.32
CA SER A 40 12.27 -1.04 3.73
C SER A 40 10.83 -0.58 3.98
N TYR A 41 10.43 0.50 3.31
CA TYR A 41 9.10 1.08 3.37
C TYR A 41 8.59 1.40 1.98
N LEU A 42 7.28 1.26 1.78
CA LEU A 42 6.58 1.74 0.61
C LEU A 42 5.21 2.27 1.00
N ALA A 43 4.86 3.46 0.55
CA ALA A 43 3.52 4.01 0.64
C ALA A 43 3.02 4.36 -0.75
N SER A 44 1.71 4.32 -0.92
CA SER A 44 1.04 4.87 -2.09
C SER A 44 -0.36 5.36 -1.71
N ARG A 45 -0.90 6.24 -2.55
CA ARG A 45 -2.34 6.37 -2.68
C ARG A 45 -2.87 5.24 -3.53
N LEU A 46 -4.16 4.97 -3.39
CA LEU A 46 -4.84 4.01 -4.24
C LEU A 46 -6.26 4.45 -4.57
N GLN A 47 -6.79 3.92 -5.67
CA GLN A 47 -8.19 3.97 -6.02
C GLN A 47 -8.65 2.55 -6.34
N LEU A 48 -9.64 2.07 -5.58
CA LEU A 48 -10.33 0.82 -5.85
C LEU A 48 -11.58 1.12 -6.68
N THR A 49 -11.66 0.51 -7.84
CA THR A 49 -12.82 0.57 -8.73
C THR A 49 -13.47 -0.80 -8.79
N ILE A 50 -14.76 -0.84 -8.47
CA ILE A 50 -15.57 -2.06 -8.53
C ILE A 50 -16.71 -1.84 -9.52
N PRO A 51 -16.76 -2.60 -10.62
CA PRO A 51 -17.89 -2.55 -11.55
C PRO A 51 -19.09 -3.28 -10.94
N GLY A 52 -20.27 -2.67 -11.00
CA GLY A 52 -21.54 -3.27 -10.56
C GLY A 52 -22.65 -3.07 -11.59
N LYS A 53 -23.84 -3.61 -11.28
CA LYS A 53 -25.00 -3.65 -12.20
C LYS A 53 -25.52 -2.27 -12.64
N GLY A 54 -25.22 -1.20 -11.92
CA GLY A 54 -25.67 0.18 -12.20
C GLY A 54 -24.55 1.15 -12.60
N GLY A 55 -23.35 0.65 -12.91
CA GLY A 55 -22.14 1.46 -13.16
C GLY A 55 -20.97 1.05 -12.27
N SER A 56 -19.84 1.74 -12.39
CA SER A 56 -18.68 1.51 -11.54
C SER A 56 -18.72 2.37 -10.27
N MET A 57 -18.39 1.78 -9.13
CA MET A 57 -18.11 2.52 -7.90
C MET A 57 -16.61 2.67 -7.71
N SER A 58 -16.16 3.86 -7.32
CA SER A 58 -14.75 4.13 -7.02
C SER A 58 -14.58 4.62 -5.59
N VAL A 59 -13.59 4.06 -4.90
CA VAL A 59 -13.26 4.37 -3.51
C VAL A 59 -11.76 4.67 -3.43
N GLY A 60 -11.41 5.84 -2.90
CA GLY A 60 -10.01 6.22 -2.67
C GLY A 60 -9.44 5.54 -1.42
N GLY A 61 -8.12 5.51 -1.30
CA GLY A 61 -7.47 4.95 -0.13
C GLY A 61 -5.97 5.18 -0.09
N THR A 62 -5.33 4.49 0.85
CA THR A 62 -3.87 4.46 1.00
C THR A 62 -3.38 3.05 1.21
N MET A 63 -2.20 2.75 0.67
CA MET A 63 -1.43 1.55 0.96
C MET A 63 -0.15 1.95 1.68
N LYS A 64 0.22 1.21 2.72
CA LYS A 64 1.49 1.30 3.42
C LYS A 64 2.08 -0.09 3.57
N MET A 65 3.37 -0.21 3.38
CA MET A 65 4.11 -1.45 3.49
C MET A 65 5.38 -1.20 4.30
N LYS A 66 5.65 -2.10 5.24
CA LYS A 66 6.93 -2.29 5.89
C LYS A 66 7.42 -3.68 5.52
N SER A 67 8.56 -3.73 4.84
CA SER A 67 9.02 -4.97 4.21
C SER A 67 9.21 -6.08 5.25
N ARG A 68 8.83 -7.31 4.87
CA ARG A 68 8.84 -8.54 5.67
C ARG A 68 7.96 -8.50 6.92
N GLU A 69 7.20 -7.44 7.14
CA GLU A 69 6.39 -7.26 8.35
C GLU A 69 4.91 -7.12 8.03
N ARG A 70 4.53 -6.12 7.22
CA ARG A 70 3.12 -5.79 7.01
C ARG A 70 2.86 -4.99 5.75
N VAL A 71 1.71 -5.25 5.12
CA VAL A 71 1.01 -4.34 4.22
C VAL A 71 -0.30 -3.93 4.88
N GLN A 72 -0.61 -2.63 4.92
CA GLN A 72 -1.84 -2.06 5.42
C GLN A 72 -2.51 -1.23 4.32
N ILE A 73 -3.75 -1.55 4.01
CA ILE A 73 -4.59 -0.87 3.03
C ILE A 73 -5.78 -0.27 3.77
N SER A 74 -6.02 1.02 3.59
CA SER A 74 -7.17 1.74 4.17
C SER A 74 -8.01 2.33 3.04
N LEU A 75 -9.28 1.95 2.98
CA LEU A 75 -10.26 2.49 2.02
C LEU A 75 -11.07 3.59 2.70
N LEU A 76 -11.20 4.73 2.04
CA LEU A 76 -11.81 5.93 2.59
C LEU A 76 -13.10 6.29 1.84
N MET A 77 -14.10 6.73 2.58
CA MET A 77 -15.34 7.24 2.00
C MET A 77 -15.05 8.52 1.18
N PRO A 78 -15.63 8.70 -0.02
CA PRO A 78 -15.32 9.85 -0.89
C PRO A 78 -15.55 11.22 -0.24
N ILE A 79 -16.62 11.36 0.56
CA ILE A 79 -17.05 12.65 1.11
C ILE A 79 -16.48 12.87 2.52
N LEU A 80 -16.83 11.98 3.47
CA LEU A 80 -16.47 12.16 4.87
C LEU A 80 -15.05 11.72 5.22
N ARG A 81 -14.33 11.11 4.26
CA ARG A 81 -13.00 10.50 4.43
C ARG A 81 -12.88 9.56 5.63
N THR A 82 -14.00 9.04 6.11
CA THR A 82 -14.04 7.99 7.13
C THR A 82 -13.57 6.67 6.53
N GLU A 83 -12.82 5.89 7.29
CA GLU A 83 -12.38 4.57 6.86
C GLU A 83 -13.60 3.64 6.70
N LEU A 84 -13.77 3.09 5.49
CA LEU A 84 -14.82 2.13 5.14
C LEU A 84 -14.38 0.69 5.44
N ALA A 85 -13.14 0.39 5.08
CA ALA A 85 -12.55 -0.91 5.31
C ALA A 85 -11.04 -0.76 5.49
N ARG A 86 -10.47 -1.70 6.26
CA ARG A 86 -9.04 -1.84 6.42
C ARG A 86 -8.63 -3.28 6.18
N ILE A 87 -7.56 -3.46 5.42
CA ILE A 87 -6.95 -4.75 5.15
C ILE A 87 -5.52 -4.70 5.67
N GLU A 88 -5.16 -5.64 6.52
CA GLU A 88 -3.78 -5.86 6.94
C GLU A 88 -3.35 -7.25 6.50
N VAL A 89 -2.22 -7.31 5.81
CA VAL A 89 -1.58 -8.55 5.39
C VAL A 89 -0.23 -8.61 6.09
N THR A 90 0.04 -9.73 6.74
CA THR A 90 1.32 -10.06 7.36
C THR A 90 1.84 -11.37 6.76
N PRO A 91 3.08 -11.80 7.07
CA PRO A 91 3.56 -13.11 6.64
C PRO A 91 2.70 -14.30 7.09
N THR A 92 1.94 -14.16 8.18
CA THR A 92 1.22 -15.26 8.83
C THR A 92 -0.29 -15.19 8.68
N GLU A 93 -0.84 -13.99 8.55
CA GLU A 93 -2.29 -13.77 8.58
C GLU A 93 -2.74 -12.55 7.77
N VAL A 94 -4.02 -12.54 7.43
CA VAL A 94 -4.77 -11.40 6.90
C VAL A 94 -5.87 -11.02 7.89
N LEU A 95 -5.94 -9.73 8.19
CA LEU A 95 -7.04 -9.10 8.91
C LEU A 95 -7.81 -8.21 7.94
N PHE A 96 -9.11 -8.45 7.80
CA PHE A 96 -10.02 -7.57 7.07
C PHE A 96 -11.06 -7.01 8.04
N VAL A 97 -11.15 -5.69 8.13
CA VAL A 97 -12.09 -4.97 9.00
C VAL A 97 -13.06 -4.18 8.15
N ASP A 98 -14.35 -4.46 8.30
CA ASP A 98 -15.46 -3.74 7.70
C ASP A 98 -16.00 -2.74 8.74
N ARG A 99 -15.65 -1.46 8.56
CA ARG A 99 -16.00 -0.37 9.48
C ARG A 99 -17.48 0.01 9.39
N MET A 100 -18.09 -0.23 8.23
CA MET A 100 -19.50 0.07 7.96
C MET A 100 -20.39 -0.91 8.71
N ASN A 101 -20.12 -2.20 8.60
CA ASN A 101 -20.95 -3.25 9.19
C ASN A 101 -20.45 -3.75 10.55
N LYS A 102 -19.45 -3.07 11.15
CA LYS A 102 -18.88 -3.39 12.46
C LYS A 102 -18.52 -4.87 12.59
N ARG A 103 -17.78 -5.38 11.61
CA ARG A 103 -17.36 -6.77 11.58
C ARG A 103 -15.92 -6.91 11.10
N PHE A 104 -15.30 -8.04 11.39
CA PHE A 104 -13.95 -8.33 10.93
C PHE A 104 -13.75 -9.84 10.73
N VAL A 105 -12.76 -10.19 9.94
CA VAL A 105 -12.27 -11.56 9.80
C VAL A 105 -10.76 -11.54 9.95
N ARG A 106 -10.25 -12.54 10.65
CA ARG A 106 -8.83 -12.85 10.76
C ARG A 106 -8.66 -14.24 10.18
N ALA A 107 -7.83 -14.35 9.16
CA ALA A 107 -7.56 -15.60 8.47
C ALA A 107 -6.05 -15.81 8.41
N THR A 108 -5.61 -16.97 8.86
CA THR A 108 -4.24 -17.43 8.74
C THR A 108 -3.91 -17.73 7.27
N LYS A 109 -2.62 -17.78 6.96
CA LYS A 109 -2.13 -18.20 5.64
C LYS A 109 -2.71 -19.55 5.19
N ASN A 110 -2.92 -20.49 6.12
CA ASN A 110 -3.47 -21.80 5.78
C ASN A 110 -4.94 -21.72 5.38
N GLU A 111 -5.76 -20.94 6.09
CA GLU A 111 -7.18 -20.77 5.76
C GLU A 111 -7.36 -20.01 4.44
N LEU A 112 -6.45 -19.08 4.12
CA LEU A 112 -6.50 -18.34 2.85
C LEU A 112 -6.24 -19.20 1.61
N LYS A 113 -5.65 -20.39 1.74
CA LYS A 113 -5.42 -21.31 0.61
C LYS A 113 -6.71 -21.76 -0.05
N GLU A 114 -7.82 -21.77 0.69
CA GLU A 114 -9.13 -22.15 0.16
C GLU A 114 -9.75 -21.06 -0.73
N ILE A 115 -9.26 -19.82 -0.60
CA ILE A 115 -9.76 -18.66 -1.35
C ILE A 115 -8.82 -18.24 -2.47
N LEU A 116 -7.52 -18.18 -2.16
CA LEU A 116 -6.51 -17.72 -3.08
C LEU A 116 -6.17 -18.86 -4.04
N SER A 117 -6.37 -18.63 -5.33
CA SER A 117 -6.14 -19.64 -6.36
C SER A 117 -4.66 -19.96 -6.58
N LYS A 118 -3.78 -19.21 -5.92
CA LYS A 118 -2.36 -19.45 -5.78
C LYS A 118 -2.02 -19.31 -4.30
N ASN A 119 -1.07 -20.10 -3.81
CA ASN A 119 -0.44 -19.87 -2.51
C ASN A 119 0.35 -18.56 -2.60
N VAL A 120 -0.34 -17.41 -2.58
CA VAL A 120 0.27 -16.09 -2.71
C VAL A 120 1.06 -15.86 -1.45
N GLU A 121 2.37 -16.01 -1.57
CA GLU A 121 3.30 -15.73 -0.50
C GLU A 121 3.33 -14.22 -0.23
N PHE A 122 3.54 -13.82 1.02
CA PHE A 122 3.67 -12.42 1.38
C PHE A 122 4.76 -11.72 0.55
N SER A 123 5.86 -12.41 0.26
CA SER A 123 6.94 -11.92 -0.59
C SER A 123 6.51 -11.62 -2.03
N GLN A 124 5.53 -12.35 -2.57
CA GLN A 124 4.97 -12.08 -3.89
C GLN A 124 4.14 -10.79 -3.89
N LEU A 125 3.38 -10.54 -2.82
CA LEU A 125 2.68 -9.26 -2.63
C LEU A 125 3.67 -8.11 -2.52
N GLU A 126 4.73 -8.25 -1.71
CA GLU A 126 5.77 -7.23 -1.59
C GLU A 126 6.43 -6.92 -2.93
N LYS A 127 6.78 -7.98 -3.68
CA LYS A 127 7.38 -7.84 -5.01
C LYS A 127 6.44 -7.14 -5.98
N LEU A 128 5.16 -7.52 -6.01
CA LEU A 128 4.14 -6.91 -6.86
C LEU A 128 4.00 -5.41 -6.57
N LEU A 129 3.88 -5.04 -5.29
CA LEU A 129 3.76 -3.63 -4.88
C LEU A 129 5.04 -2.84 -5.19
N THR A 130 6.20 -3.45 -4.99
CA THR A 130 7.50 -2.85 -5.31
C THR A 130 7.65 -2.64 -6.81
N ASP A 131 7.29 -3.62 -7.62
CA ASP A 131 7.35 -3.52 -9.08
C ASP A 131 6.38 -2.47 -9.61
N ALA A 132 5.19 -2.33 -9.01
CA ALA A 132 4.24 -1.26 -9.33
C ALA A 132 4.80 0.15 -9.04
N SER A 133 5.70 0.29 -8.05
CA SER A 133 6.27 1.59 -7.68
C SER A 133 7.40 2.08 -8.59
N LYS A 134 7.94 1.21 -9.45
CA LYS A 134 9.05 1.54 -10.34
C LYS A 134 8.59 2.36 -11.55
N PRO A 135 9.49 3.13 -12.19
CA PRO A 135 9.19 3.77 -13.47
C PRO A 135 8.70 2.75 -14.50
N GLY A 136 7.54 3.02 -15.13
CA GLY A 136 6.92 2.09 -16.08
C GLY A 136 6.27 0.84 -15.46
N GLY A 137 6.19 0.76 -14.12
CA GLY A 137 5.55 -0.34 -13.40
C GLY A 137 4.05 -0.43 -13.69
N LYS A 138 3.50 -1.65 -13.61
CA LYS A 138 2.06 -1.90 -13.71
C LYS A 138 1.39 -1.40 -12.42
N THR A 139 0.77 -0.23 -12.50
CA THR A 139 0.12 0.42 -11.35
C THR A 139 -1.37 0.11 -11.21
N GLU A 140 -2.02 -0.39 -12.26
CA GLU A 140 -3.38 -0.94 -12.19
C GLU A 140 -3.31 -2.46 -11.98
N LEU A 141 -3.76 -2.92 -10.81
CA LEU A 141 -3.80 -4.33 -10.44
C LEU A 141 -5.24 -4.85 -10.43
N SER A 142 -5.50 -5.97 -11.09
CA SER A 142 -6.78 -6.67 -11.02
C SER A 142 -6.84 -7.63 -9.82
N GLY A 143 -8.03 -8.10 -9.46
CA GLY A 143 -8.15 -9.19 -8.48
C GLY A 143 -7.37 -10.44 -8.89
N LYS A 144 -7.25 -10.72 -10.18
CA LYS A 144 -6.44 -11.84 -10.69
C LYS A 144 -4.93 -11.64 -10.45
N ASP A 145 -4.43 -10.41 -10.62
CA ASP A 145 -3.03 -10.07 -10.29
C ASP A 145 -2.73 -10.26 -8.80
N LEU A 146 -3.74 -10.02 -7.95
CA LEU A 146 -3.69 -10.21 -6.49
C LEU A 146 -3.98 -11.65 -6.03
N GLY A 147 -4.16 -12.60 -6.96
CA GLY A 147 -4.44 -14.00 -6.64
C GLY A 147 -5.88 -14.30 -6.18
N ILE A 148 -6.82 -13.39 -6.46
CA ILE A 148 -8.25 -13.52 -6.18
C ILE A 148 -9.04 -13.46 -7.51
N PRO A 149 -9.10 -14.56 -8.30
CA PRO A 149 -9.73 -14.55 -9.62
C PRO A 149 -11.21 -14.19 -9.59
N LYS A 150 -11.92 -14.49 -8.50
CA LYS A 150 -13.32 -14.09 -8.31
C LYS A 150 -13.52 -12.57 -8.35
N LEU A 151 -12.45 -11.79 -8.15
CA LEU A 151 -12.44 -10.33 -8.19
C LEU A 151 -11.72 -9.77 -9.43
N GLU A 152 -11.60 -10.52 -10.52
CA GLU A 152 -10.87 -10.07 -11.72
C GLU A 152 -11.37 -8.73 -12.31
N LYS A 153 -12.64 -8.41 -12.09
CA LYS A 153 -13.27 -7.17 -12.56
C LYS A 153 -12.96 -5.97 -11.66
N ALA A 154 -12.57 -6.21 -10.41
CA ALA A 154 -12.14 -5.15 -9.50
C ALA A 154 -10.72 -4.69 -9.88
N LYS A 155 -10.52 -3.38 -9.87
CA LYS A 155 -9.25 -2.74 -10.24
C LYS A 155 -8.74 -1.89 -9.10
N VAL A 156 -7.45 -2.04 -8.78
CA VAL A 156 -6.73 -1.21 -7.80
C VAL A 156 -5.69 -0.42 -8.57
N GLN A 157 -5.91 0.88 -8.72
CA GLN A 157 -4.93 1.81 -9.25
C GLN A 157 -4.06 2.34 -8.10
N LEU A 158 -2.75 2.15 -8.16
CA LEU A 158 -1.76 2.67 -7.21
C LEU A 158 -1.08 3.91 -7.80
N TYR A 159 -0.83 4.94 -7.00
CA TYR A 159 -0.17 6.17 -7.44
C TYR A 159 0.44 6.94 -6.26
N ASP A 160 1.17 8.03 -6.53
CA ASP A 160 1.85 8.85 -5.51
C ASP A 160 2.73 8.00 -4.57
N PHE A 161 3.63 7.20 -5.14
CA PHE A 161 4.49 6.31 -4.37
C PHE A 161 5.53 7.07 -3.54
N SER A 162 5.87 6.53 -2.38
CA SER A 162 6.96 7.03 -1.53
C SER A 162 7.68 5.89 -0.81
N THR A 163 9.00 5.95 -0.74
CA THR A 163 9.84 4.99 0.01
C THR A 163 10.38 5.59 1.31
N LYS A 164 9.87 6.75 1.72
CA LYS A 164 10.25 7.40 2.98
C LYS A 164 9.85 6.51 4.16
N GLU A 165 10.61 6.65 5.25
CA GLU A 165 10.27 6.03 6.51
C GLU A 165 8.87 6.43 6.96
N LEU A 166 8.12 5.44 7.47
CA LEU A 166 6.74 5.61 7.90
C LEU A 166 6.46 4.68 9.08
N SER A 167 5.46 5.06 9.88
CA SER A 167 4.92 4.22 10.94
C SER A 167 3.66 3.50 10.46
N ILE A 168 3.56 2.21 10.77
CA ILE A 168 2.37 1.39 10.56
C ILE A 168 1.94 0.82 11.91
N THR A 169 0.92 1.44 12.51
CA THR A 169 0.31 0.91 13.74
C THR A 169 -0.53 -0.33 13.39
N PRO A 170 -0.30 -1.49 14.05
CA PRO A 170 -1.18 -2.65 13.95
C PRO A 170 -2.64 -2.29 14.22
N THR A 171 -3.57 -2.92 13.51
CA THR A 171 -4.98 -2.68 13.79
C THR A 171 -5.45 -3.52 14.96
N GLU A 172 -5.79 -2.84 16.04
CA GLU A 172 -6.52 -3.42 17.15
C GLU A 172 -8.02 -3.38 16.87
N VAL A 173 -8.65 -4.55 17.02
CA VAL A 173 -10.09 -4.70 16.84
C VAL A 173 -10.74 -4.74 18.22
N THR A 174 -11.57 -3.74 18.51
CA THR A 174 -12.31 -3.66 19.78
C THR A 174 -13.50 -4.62 19.79
N SER A 175 -14.03 -4.93 20.97
CA SER A 175 -15.26 -5.73 21.18
C SER A 175 -16.51 -5.22 20.43
N ARG A 176 -16.52 -3.98 19.94
CA ARG A 176 -17.59 -3.43 19.09
C ARG A 176 -17.68 -4.08 17.70
N TYR A 177 -16.69 -4.88 17.29
CA TYR A 177 -16.70 -5.56 16.01
C TYR A 177 -17.00 -7.05 16.20
N ARG A 178 -17.91 -7.57 15.40
CA ARG A 178 -18.23 -9.00 15.36
C ARG A 178 -17.24 -9.74 14.47
N GLN A 179 -16.63 -10.81 14.98
CA GLN A 179 -15.82 -11.70 14.14
C GLN A 179 -16.74 -12.52 13.23
N VAL A 180 -16.38 -12.63 11.95
CA VAL A 180 -17.10 -13.42 10.94
C VAL A 180 -16.19 -14.49 10.36
N SER A 181 -16.79 -15.52 9.76
CA SER A 181 -16.04 -16.59 9.09
C SER A 181 -15.42 -16.10 7.77
N LEU A 182 -14.45 -16.87 7.30
CA LEU A 182 -13.80 -16.63 6.02
C LEU A 182 -14.75 -16.82 4.82
N GLU A 183 -15.74 -17.71 4.96
CA GLU A 183 -16.82 -17.87 3.99
C GLU A 183 -17.71 -16.62 3.93
N GLU A 184 -18.06 -16.03 5.08
CA GLU A 184 -18.78 -14.76 5.13
C GLU A 184 -17.99 -13.65 4.44
N LEU A 185 -16.67 -13.57 4.63
CA LEU A 185 -15.80 -12.64 3.88
C LEU A 185 -15.94 -12.82 2.37
N MET A 186 -15.97 -14.05 1.87
CA MET A 186 -16.12 -14.30 0.44
C MET A 186 -17.47 -13.87 -0.11
N LYS A 187 -18.54 -14.18 0.62
CA LYS A 187 -19.88 -13.68 0.27
C LYS A 187 -19.89 -12.15 0.21
N MET A 188 -19.17 -11.49 1.11
CA MET A 188 -19.03 -10.02 1.12
C MET A 188 -18.25 -9.49 -0.06
N LEU A 189 -17.06 -10.02 -0.35
CA LEU A 189 -16.23 -9.53 -1.46
C LEU A 189 -16.92 -9.72 -2.81
N VAL A 190 -17.65 -10.82 -2.98
CA VAL A 190 -18.45 -11.08 -4.18
C VAL A 190 -19.66 -10.15 -4.26
N ALA A 191 -20.32 -9.84 -3.14
CA ALA A 191 -21.46 -8.92 -3.13
C ALA A 191 -21.10 -7.47 -3.51
N LEU A 192 -19.82 -7.11 -3.56
CA LEU A 192 -19.36 -5.82 -4.05
C LEU A 192 -19.33 -5.75 -5.60
N LEU A 193 -19.33 -6.89 -6.29
CA LEU A 193 -19.37 -7.02 -7.77
C LEU A 193 -20.81 -7.11 -8.30
#